data_AF-A0A7R6V1P5-F1
#
_entry.id   AF-A0A7R6V1P5-F1
#
_cell.length_a   1.000
_cell.length_b   1.000
_cell.length_c   1.000
_cell.angle_alpha   90.00
_cell.angle_beta   90.00
_cell.angle_gamma   90.00
#
_symmetry.space_group_name_H-M   'P 1'
#
loop_
_entity.id
_entity.type
_entity.pdbx_description
1 polymer ?
#
loop_
_entity_poly.entity_id
_entity_poly.type
_entity_poly.pdbx_seq_one_letter_code
_entity_poly.pdbx_strand_id
1 'polypeptide(L)'
;LKQVKLEESLFIITSKTGSTVEVISLFKLIIAHFNLNLNELHKYFVFITDENSNLHKEGDSLGIKCFFIPQNVGGRFSILSAVGIVPLCFCGYNAKALLKGAEACFEDFFSHKKDVLLQKAYHYCTHKSANINVLFAYSDAFKGFNEWYIQL
;
A
#
# COMPACT_ATOMS: atom_id res chain seq x y z
N LEU A 1 -4.40 0.19 -21.05
CA LEU A 1 -4.30 1.64 -21.29
C LEU A 1 -5.26 2.19 -22.36
N LYS A 2 -5.81 1.37 -23.29
CA LYS A 2 -6.75 1.86 -24.34
C LYS A 2 -8.00 2.63 -23.84
N GLN A 3 -8.43 2.39 -22.60
CA GLN A 3 -9.58 3.07 -21.98
C GLN A 3 -9.17 4.20 -21.01
N VAL A 4 -7.87 4.42 -20.80
CA VAL A 4 -7.35 5.42 -19.85
C VAL A 4 -7.14 6.73 -20.59
N LYS A 5 -7.84 7.79 -20.17
CA LYS A 5 -7.61 9.15 -20.65
C LYS A 5 -6.62 9.85 -19.74
N LEU A 6 -5.48 10.26 -20.29
CA LEU A 6 -4.38 10.86 -19.54
C LEU A 6 -4.81 12.08 -18.71
N GLU A 7 -5.60 12.98 -19.31
CA GLU A 7 -6.04 14.25 -18.69
C GLU A 7 -6.96 14.05 -17.48
N GLU A 8 -7.59 12.88 -17.37
CA GLU A 8 -8.49 12.50 -16.29
C GLU A 8 -7.81 11.51 -15.31
N SER A 9 -6.50 11.28 -15.44
CA SER A 9 -5.79 10.21 -14.73
C SER A 9 -4.62 10.73 -13.88
N LEU A 10 -4.44 10.10 -12.72
CA LEU A 10 -3.25 10.23 -11.88
C LEU A 10 -2.67 8.84 -11.62
N PHE A 11 -1.37 8.66 -11.83
CA PHE A 11 -0.65 7.41 -11.61
C PHE A 11 0.11 7.47 -10.29
N ILE A 12 -0.17 6.51 -9.40
CA ILE A 12 0.54 6.38 -8.12
C ILE A 12 1.58 5.26 -8.27
N ILE A 13 2.86 5.63 -8.24
CA ILE A 13 3.97 4.68 -8.34
C ILE A 13 4.46 4.38 -6.92
N THR A 14 4.30 3.13 -6.49
CA THR A 14 4.68 2.70 -5.14
C THR A 14 5.79 1.67 -5.20
N SER A 15 6.97 2.01 -4.64
CA SER A 15 8.06 1.07 -4.45
C SER A 15 8.92 1.54 -3.27
N LYS A 16 9.04 0.69 -2.25
CA LYS A 16 9.80 1.02 -1.04
C LYS A 16 11.25 1.39 -1.36
N THR A 17 11.98 0.48 -2.04
CA THR A 17 13.38 0.70 -2.43
C THR A 17 13.56 1.59 -3.66
N GLY A 18 12.48 1.80 -4.43
CA GLY A 18 12.54 2.50 -5.70
C GLY A 18 13.28 1.72 -6.80
N SER A 19 13.49 0.42 -6.60
CA SER A 19 14.25 -0.45 -7.52
C SER A 19 13.49 -1.70 -7.95
N THR A 20 12.22 -1.85 -7.55
CA THR A 20 11.37 -2.98 -7.96
C THR A 20 11.16 -2.95 -9.47
N VAL A 21 11.71 -3.95 -10.18
CA VAL A 21 11.83 -3.95 -11.65
C VAL A 21 10.47 -3.83 -12.31
N GLU A 22 9.47 -4.55 -11.81
CA GLU A 22 8.11 -4.55 -12.33
C GLU A 22 7.48 -3.15 -12.24
N VAL A 23 7.63 -2.49 -11.09
CA VAL A 23 7.07 -1.15 -10.84
C VAL A 23 7.74 -0.11 -11.74
N ILE A 24 9.07 -0.12 -11.81
CA ILE A 24 9.81 0.85 -12.64
C ILE A 24 9.57 0.60 -14.14
N SER A 25 9.43 -0.66 -14.55
CA SER A 25 9.10 -1.00 -15.93
C SER A 25 7.72 -0.49 -16.31
N LEU A 26 6.72 -0.64 -15.43
CA LEU A 26 5.37 -0.11 -15.66
C LEU A 26 5.36 1.42 -15.71
N PHE A 27 6.09 2.09 -14.82
CA PHE A 27 6.25 3.55 -14.85
C PHE A 27 6.80 4.02 -16.20
N LYS A 28 7.90 3.43 -16.67
CA LYS A 28 8.50 3.75 -17.98
C LYS A 28 7.57 3.42 -19.14
N LEU A 29 6.82 2.31 -19.04
CA LEU A 29 5.85 1.91 -20.06
C LEU A 29 4.72 2.94 -20.18
N ILE A 30 4.23 3.51 -19.07
CA ILE A 30 3.19 4.55 -19.08
C ILE A 30 3.72 5.81 -19.77
N ILE A 31 4.93 6.26 -19.44
CA ILE A 31 5.60 7.40 -20.11
C ILE A 31 5.67 7.16 -21.61
N ALA A 32 6.15 6.00 -22.04
CA ALA A 32 6.30 5.65 -23.45
C ALA A 32 4.94 5.54 -24.16
N HIS A 33 3.93 4.95 -23.52
CA HIS A 33 2.61 4.75 -24.11
C HIS A 33 1.90 6.06 -24.43
N PHE A 34 2.00 7.06 -23.54
CA PHE A 34 1.40 8.38 -23.73
C PHE A 34 2.36 9.42 -24.32
N ASN A 35 3.59 9.02 -24.67
CA ASN A 35 4.64 9.87 -25.19
C ASN A 35 4.86 11.15 -24.32
N LEU A 36 4.95 10.95 -23.01
CA LEU A 36 5.00 12.06 -22.05
C LEU A 36 6.36 12.74 -22.04
N ASN A 37 6.36 14.07 -21.97
CA ASN A 37 7.57 14.84 -21.73
C ASN A 37 8.00 14.70 -20.26
N LEU A 38 9.29 14.45 -20.02
CA LEU A 38 9.87 14.33 -18.68
C LEU A 38 9.57 15.56 -17.79
N ASN A 39 9.53 16.76 -18.40
CA ASN A 39 9.27 18.02 -17.69
C ASN A 39 7.82 18.15 -17.20
N GLU A 40 6.90 17.29 -17.65
CA GLU A 40 5.47 17.36 -17.32
C GLU A 40 5.00 16.20 -16.43
N LEU A 41 5.88 15.26 -16.08
CA LEU A 41 5.50 14.07 -15.33
C LEU A 41 4.90 14.40 -13.96
N HIS A 42 5.33 15.48 -13.32
CA HIS A 42 4.75 15.95 -12.05
C HIS A 42 3.24 16.20 -12.10
N LYS A 43 2.66 16.42 -13.29
CA LYS A 43 1.20 16.60 -13.48
C LYS A 43 0.42 15.28 -13.39
N TYR A 44 1.06 14.17 -13.72
CA TYR A 44 0.40 12.87 -13.92
C TYR A 44 0.84 11.81 -12.93
N PHE A 45 1.91 12.03 -12.16
CA PHE A 45 2.49 11.05 -11.26
C PHE A 45 2.58 11.54 -9.82
N VAL A 46 2.44 10.60 -8.90
CA VAL A 46 2.78 10.73 -7.48
C VAL A 46 3.57 9.49 -7.07
N PHE A 47 4.62 9.66 -6.28
CA PHE A 47 5.45 8.57 -5.80
C PHE A 47 5.21 8.27 -4.32
N ILE A 48 5.23 6.98 -3.97
CA ILE A 48 5.21 6.49 -2.59
C ILE A 48 6.42 5.58 -2.40
N THR A 49 7.36 5.98 -1.54
CA THR A 49 8.68 5.33 -1.44
C THR A 49 9.36 5.60 -0.10
N ASP A 50 10.52 5.00 0.16
CA ASP A 50 11.35 5.39 1.31
C ASP A 50 12.07 6.71 1.05
N GLU A 51 12.34 7.47 2.11
CA GLU A 51 13.25 8.60 2.04
C GLU A 51 14.62 8.17 1.50
N ASN A 52 15.20 8.99 0.63
CA ASN A 52 16.49 8.76 -0.03
C ASN A 52 16.58 7.53 -0.95
N SER A 53 15.45 6.88 -1.25
CA SER A 53 15.39 5.79 -2.24
C SER A 53 15.72 6.28 -3.65
N ASN A 54 15.93 5.35 -4.59
CA ASN A 54 16.14 5.70 -6.00
C ASN A 54 14.92 6.44 -6.57
N LEU A 55 13.70 6.03 -6.18
CA LEU A 55 12.47 6.66 -6.64
C LEU A 55 12.26 8.03 -6.01
N HIS A 56 12.73 8.25 -4.77
CA HIS A 56 12.71 9.58 -4.15
C HIS A 56 13.60 10.55 -4.92
N LYS A 57 14.85 10.16 -5.20
CA LYS A 57 15.79 10.98 -5.98
C LYS A 57 15.28 11.29 -7.38
N GLU A 58 14.65 10.31 -8.02
CA GLU A 58 14.00 10.51 -9.32
C GLU A 58 12.84 11.49 -9.21
N GLY A 59 12.03 11.38 -8.15
CA GLY A 59 10.94 12.31 -7.86
C GLY A 59 11.44 13.75 -7.69
N ASP A 60 12.50 13.95 -6.92
CA ASP A 60 13.12 15.27 -6.74
C ASP A 60 13.64 15.85 -8.06
N SER A 61 14.30 15.01 -8.88
CA SER A 61 14.83 15.41 -10.19
C SER A 61 13.71 15.82 -11.17
N LEU A 62 12.59 15.11 -11.16
CA LEU A 62 11.46 15.32 -12.07
C LEU A 62 10.37 16.26 -11.50
N GLY A 63 10.55 16.75 -10.27
CA GLY A 63 9.56 17.56 -9.56
C GLY A 63 8.27 16.81 -9.19
N ILE A 64 8.31 15.48 -9.12
CA ILE A 64 7.14 14.64 -8.80
C ILE A 64 6.95 14.60 -7.28
N LYS A 65 5.71 14.77 -6.82
CA LYS A 65 5.39 14.74 -5.39
C LYS A 65 5.64 13.34 -4.81
N CYS A 66 6.43 13.27 -3.75
CA CYS A 66 6.71 12.05 -3.00
C CYS A 66 5.96 12.02 -1.66
N PHE A 67 5.47 10.84 -1.29
CA PHE A 67 5.03 10.47 0.05
C PHE A 67 5.90 9.35 0.59
N PHE A 68 6.13 9.35 1.91
CA PHE A 68 7.11 8.48 2.52
C PHE A 68 6.51 7.33 3.31
N ILE A 69 7.15 6.18 3.22
CA ILE A 69 6.89 5.00 4.04
C ILE A 69 7.80 5.08 5.27
N PRO A 70 7.28 4.88 6.50
CA PRO A 70 8.13 4.82 7.68
C PRO A 70 9.18 3.71 7.56
N GLN A 71 10.44 4.01 7.87
CA GLN A 71 11.57 3.10 7.64
C GLN A 71 11.40 1.73 8.32
N ASN A 72 10.84 1.73 9.53
CA ASN A 72 10.61 0.55 10.36
C ASN A 72 9.38 -0.29 9.94
N VAL A 73 8.68 0.07 8.87
CA VAL A 73 7.48 -0.65 8.41
C VAL A 73 7.82 -1.53 7.21
N GLY A 74 7.64 -2.85 7.37
CA GLY A 74 7.81 -3.81 6.27
C GLY A 74 6.70 -3.70 5.22
N GLY A 75 6.99 -4.12 3.97
CA GLY A 75 6.07 -3.96 2.83
C GLY A 75 4.64 -4.49 3.10
N ARG A 76 4.51 -5.74 3.56
CA ARG A 76 3.20 -6.36 3.86
C ARG A 76 2.43 -5.72 5.03
N PHE A 77 3.10 -4.90 5.85
CA PHE A 77 2.51 -4.14 6.95
C PHE A 77 2.30 -2.66 6.62
N SER A 78 2.64 -2.23 5.40
CA SER A 78 2.63 -0.81 5.02
C SER A 78 1.27 -0.24 4.66
N ILE A 79 0.19 -1.04 4.68
CA ILE A 79 -1.14 -0.63 4.22
C ILE A 79 -1.70 0.58 4.98
N LEU A 80 -1.38 0.74 6.27
CA LEU A 80 -1.80 1.90 7.07
C LEU A 80 -0.84 3.10 6.96
N SER A 81 0.23 3.00 6.17
CA SER A 81 1.12 4.12 5.84
C SER A 81 0.62 4.86 4.59
N ALA A 82 1.47 5.74 4.03
CA ALA A 82 1.20 6.41 2.76
C ALA A 82 0.73 5.44 1.66
N VAL A 83 1.25 4.20 1.64
CA VAL A 83 0.91 3.16 0.64
C VAL A 83 -0.59 2.95 0.47
N GLY A 84 -1.34 2.79 1.57
CA GLY A 84 -2.80 2.64 1.47
C GLY A 84 -3.56 3.94 1.70
N ILE A 85 -3.05 4.83 2.55
CA ILE A 85 -3.76 6.05 2.93
C ILE A 85 -3.86 7.04 1.76
N VAL A 86 -2.80 7.23 0.98
CA VAL A 86 -2.81 8.18 -0.14
C VAL A 86 -3.82 7.78 -1.22
N PRO A 87 -3.83 6.52 -1.74
CA PRO A 87 -4.87 6.08 -2.68
C PRO A 87 -6.29 6.19 -2.11
N LEU A 88 -6.50 5.82 -0.84
CA LEU A 88 -7.83 5.91 -0.22
C LEU A 88 -8.36 7.34 -0.15
N CYS A 89 -7.49 8.31 0.14
CA CYS A 89 -7.84 9.73 0.11
C CYS A 89 -8.25 10.18 -1.30
N PHE A 90 -7.53 9.77 -2.36
CA PHE A 90 -7.92 10.08 -3.74
C PHE A 90 -9.25 9.45 -4.14
N CYS A 91 -9.56 8.27 -3.62
CA CYS A 91 -10.86 7.63 -3.82
C CYS A 91 -12.00 8.23 -2.96
N GLY A 92 -11.73 9.25 -2.14
CA GLY A 92 -12.75 9.92 -1.31
C GLY A 92 -13.15 9.13 -0.05
N TYR A 93 -12.39 8.11 0.34
CA TYR A 93 -12.67 7.37 1.58
C TYR A 93 -12.21 8.14 2.82
N ASN A 94 -12.89 7.90 3.94
CA ASN A 94 -12.50 8.47 5.23
C ASN A 94 -11.30 7.72 5.83
N ALA A 95 -10.10 8.02 5.33
CA ALA A 95 -8.86 7.42 5.81
C ALA A 95 -8.60 7.69 7.31
N LYS A 96 -9.08 8.83 7.84
CA LYS A 96 -8.99 9.15 9.27
C LYS A 96 -9.80 8.16 10.12
N ALA A 97 -11.00 7.78 9.67
CA ALA A 97 -11.80 6.79 10.37
C ALA A 97 -11.14 5.41 10.34
N LEU A 98 -10.52 5.01 9.21
CA LEU A 98 -9.76 3.78 9.11
C LEU A 98 -8.59 3.75 10.12
N LEU A 99 -7.80 4.83 10.18
CA LEU A 99 -6.67 4.94 11.11
C LEU A 99 -7.12 4.92 12.58
N LYS A 100 -8.24 5.57 12.91
CA LYS A 100 -8.84 5.48 14.25
C LYS A 100 -9.27 4.06 14.61
N GLY A 101 -9.79 3.30 13.64
CA GLY A 101 -10.11 1.89 13.84
C GLY A 101 -8.87 1.05 14.14
N ALA A 102 -7.77 1.30 13.42
CA ALA A 102 -6.50 0.64 13.68
C ALA A 102 -5.91 1.01 15.06
N GLU A 103 -6.00 2.28 15.45
CA GLU A 103 -5.61 2.76 16.78
C GLU A 103 -6.42 2.06 17.89
N ALA A 104 -7.74 1.92 17.72
CA ALA A 104 -8.57 1.18 18.68
C ALA A 104 -8.14 -0.29 18.83
N CYS A 105 -7.79 -0.97 17.72
CA CYS A 105 -7.25 -2.33 17.78
C CYS A 105 -5.88 -2.41 18.49
N PHE A 106 -5.04 -1.38 18.31
CA PHE A 106 -3.76 -1.28 19.00
C PHE A 106 -3.96 -1.12 20.51
N GLU A 107 -4.81 -0.19 20.93
CA GLU A 107 -5.13 0.05 22.35
C GLU A 107 -5.77 -1.18 23.01
N ASP A 108 -6.65 -1.87 22.29
CA ASP A 108 -7.26 -3.11 22.75
C ASP A 108 -6.24 -4.18 23.11
N PHE A 109 -5.17 -4.31 22.33
CA PHE A 109 -4.13 -5.29 22.58
C PHE A 109 -3.14 -4.84 23.65
N PHE A 110 -2.59 -3.63 23.54
CA PHE A 110 -1.48 -3.17 24.40
C PHE A 110 -1.96 -2.59 25.73
N SER A 111 -3.01 -1.78 25.72
CA SER A 111 -3.49 -1.03 26.89
C SER A 111 -4.58 -1.80 27.64
N HIS A 112 -5.58 -2.31 26.91
CA HIS A 112 -6.69 -3.07 27.50
C HIS A 112 -6.36 -4.55 27.70
N LYS A 113 -5.23 -5.03 27.17
CA LYS A 113 -4.73 -6.40 27.32
C LYS A 113 -5.76 -7.46 26.91
N LYS A 114 -6.56 -7.18 25.88
CA LYS A 114 -7.43 -8.20 25.28
C LYS A 114 -6.56 -9.30 24.70
N ASP A 115 -6.88 -10.53 25.05
CA ASP A 115 -6.05 -11.69 24.73
C ASP A 115 -6.47 -12.41 23.43
N VAL A 116 -7.47 -11.91 22.70
CA VAL A 116 -7.99 -12.54 21.47
C VAL A 116 -6.88 -12.87 20.46
N LEU A 117 -5.93 -11.94 20.24
CA LEU A 117 -4.79 -12.16 19.35
C LEU A 117 -3.81 -13.20 19.93
N LEU A 118 -3.60 -13.21 21.26
CA LEU A 118 -2.76 -14.20 21.93
C LEU A 118 -3.38 -15.59 21.88
N GLN A 119 -4.69 -15.72 22.09
CA GLN A 119 -5.42 -16.98 21.99
C GLN A 119 -5.30 -17.57 20.58
N LYS A 120 -5.44 -16.73 19.54
CA LYS A 120 -5.27 -17.14 18.15
C LYS A 120 -3.82 -17.57 17.85
N ALA A 121 -2.83 -16.80 18.31
CA ALA A 121 -1.42 -17.17 18.18
C ALA A 121 -1.09 -18.48 18.91
N TYR A 122 -1.61 -18.66 20.12
CA TYR A 122 -1.47 -19.88 20.91
C TYR A 122 -2.08 -21.09 20.18
N HIS A 123 -3.28 -20.93 19.60
CA HIS A 123 -3.91 -21.98 18.81
C HIS A 123 -3.02 -22.43 17.65
N TYR A 124 -2.47 -21.48 16.88
CA TYR A 124 -1.55 -21.80 15.78
C TYR A 124 -0.27 -22.49 16.24
N CYS A 125 0.31 -22.07 17.36
CA CYS A 125 1.54 -22.68 17.89
C CYS A 125 1.32 -24.11 18.43
N THR A 126 0.13 -24.41 18.94
CA THR A 126 -0.19 -25.69 19.59
C THR A 126 -0.79 -26.72 18.64
N HIS A 127 -1.48 -26.29 17.58
CA HIS A 127 -2.15 -27.17 16.61
C HIS A 127 -1.32 -27.37 15.35
N LYS A 128 -0.10 -27.92 15.51
CA LYS A 128 0.88 -28.07 14.41
C LYS A 128 0.42 -28.97 13.25
N SER A 129 -0.63 -29.76 13.43
CA SER A 129 -1.25 -30.56 12.36
C SER A 129 -2.18 -29.75 11.46
N ALA A 130 -2.60 -28.55 11.89
CA ALA A 130 -3.47 -27.65 11.14
C ALA A 130 -2.62 -26.75 10.21
N ASN A 131 -2.20 -27.31 9.07
CA ASN A 131 -1.31 -26.62 8.12
C ASN A 131 -2.01 -25.59 7.23
N ILE A 132 -3.33 -25.47 7.31
CA ILE A 132 -4.14 -24.58 6.47
C ILE A 132 -5.00 -23.71 7.37
N ASN A 133 -4.92 -22.39 7.20
CA ASN A 133 -5.85 -21.44 7.78
C ASN A 133 -6.81 -20.94 6.72
N VAL A 134 -8.13 -21.04 6.98
CA VAL A 134 -9.16 -20.58 6.06
C VAL A 134 -9.76 -19.29 6.59
N LEU A 135 -9.58 -18.21 5.83
CA LEU A 135 -10.31 -16.95 6.02
C LEU A 135 -11.50 -16.94 5.07
N PHE A 136 -12.71 -17.13 5.61
CA PHE A 136 -13.94 -17.20 4.83
C PHE A 136 -14.79 -15.95 5.04
N ALA A 137 -15.02 -15.18 3.96
CA ALA A 137 -15.83 -13.96 4.00
C ALA A 137 -17.11 -14.14 3.18
N TYR A 138 -18.27 -13.81 3.77
CA TYR A 138 -19.59 -13.95 3.15
C TYR A 138 -19.96 -12.78 2.22
N SER A 139 -18.98 -12.10 1.63
CA SER A 139 -19.20 -10.98 0.72
C SER A 139 -18.05 -10.81 -0.26
N ASP A 140 -18.40 -10.58 -1.53
CA ASP A 140 -17.46 -10.35 -2.62
C ASP A 140 -16.60 -9.10 -2.39
N ALA A 141 -17.09 -8.14 -1.61
CA ALA A 141 -16.35 -6.94 -1.24
C ALA A 141 -15.03 -7.24 -0.50
N PHE A 142 -14.94 -8.40 0.16
CA PHE A 142 -13.73 -8.81 0.89
C PHE A 142 -12.74 -9.62 0.05
N LYS A 143 -12.97 -9.80 -1.25
CA LYS A 143 -12.04 -10.54 -2.11
C LYS A 143 -10.61 -10.01 -2.01
N GLY A 144 -10.42 -8.70 -2.19
CA GLY A 144 -9.09 -8.07 -2.09
C GLY A 144 -8.50 -8.12 -0.69
N PHE A 145 -9.33 -8.10 0.35
CA PHE A 145 -8.88 -8.28 1.74
C PHE A 145 -8.36 -9.70 1.98
N ASN A 146 -9.05 -10.72 1.45
CA ASN A 146 -8.61 -12.11 1.55
C ASN A 146 -7.32 -12.35 0.78
N GLU A 147 -7.17 -11.77 -0.42
CA GLU A 147 -5.92 -11.82 -1.21
C GLU A 147 -4.76 -11.15 -0.47
N TRP A 148 -5.00 -10.00 0.17
CA TRP A 148 -4.01 -9.33 1.02
C TRP A 148 -3.61 -10.19 2.23
N TYR A 149 -4.56 -10.86 2.89
CA TYR A 149 -4.28 -11.71 4.06
C TYR A 149 -3.34 -12.87 3.75
N ILE A 150 -3.34 -13.40 2.52
CA ILE A 150 -2.42 -14.47 2.10
C ILE A 150 -0.95 -14.01 2.16
N GLN A 151 -0.69 -12.71 1.95
CA GLN A 151 0.66 -12.16 1.95
C GLN A 151 1.21 -11.90 3.37
N LEU A 152 0.32 -11.80 4.37
CA LEU A 152 0.64 -11.34 5.73
C LEU A 152 1.42 -12.38 6.55
#